data_AF-A0A416XJX8-F1
#
_entry.id   AF-A0A416XJX8-F1
#
_cell.length_a   1.000
_cell.length_b   1.000
_cell.length_c   1.000
_cell.angle_alpha   90.00
_cell.angle_beta   90.00
_cell.angle_gamma   90.00
#
_symmetry.space_group_name_H-M   'P 1'
#
loop_
_entity.id
_entity.type
_entity.pdbx_description
1 polymer ?
#
loop_
_entity_poly.entity_id
_entity_poly.type
_entity_poly.pdbx_seq_one_letter_code
_entity_poly.pdbx_strand_id
1 'polypeptide(L)'
;KLVGWQMLKEENAELLINGKRVESDYTFTADSETMKVEVAFTFDATSLDGKQLVTFEELYDFSNPDEPKKVTEHKDIEDKGQTITFKEKPEKPETPPTPEKPNRPSDSPKTGDSTNVMAFVVMLLVSAGGLAGTYLYKRRKMKKS
;
A
#
# COMPACT_ATOMS: atom_id res chain seq x y z
N LYS A 1 38.34 12.13 -11.91
CA LYS A 1 36.86 12.04 -11.92
C LYS A 1 36.46 10.58 -12.08
N LEU A 2 35.71 10.03 -11.13
CA LEU A 2 35.09 8.71 -11.24
C LEU A 2 33.65 8.90 -11.74
N VAL A 3 33.25 8.14 -12.75
CA VAL A 3 31.89 8.15 -13.31
C VAL A 3 31.35 6.74 -13.23
N GLY A 4 30.17 6.56 -12.66
CA GLY A 4 29.50 5.27 -12.57
C GLY A 4 28.07 5.32 -13.10
N TRP A 5 27.58 4.19 -13.61
CA TRP A 5 26.19 4.03 -14.04
C TRP A 5 25.68 2.61 -13.82
N GLN A 6 24.36 2.47 -13.77
CA GLN A 6 23.70 1.20 -13.50
C GLN A 6 23.30 0.49 -14.79
N MET A 7 23.54 -0.81 -14.85
CA MET A 7 23.17 -1.72 -15.94
C MET A 7 22.12 -2.72 -15.45
N LEU A 8 21.09 -2.99 -16.25
CA LEU A 8 20.20 -4.14 -16.10
C LEU A 8 20.95 -5.40 -16.53
N LYS A 9 21.18 -6.32 -15.59
CA LYS A 9 21.99 -7.53 -15.83
C LYS A 9 21.43 -8.43 -16.92
N GLU A 10 20.15 -8.74 -16.83
CA GLU A 10 19.47 -9.69 -17.74
C GLU A 10 19.43 -9.19 -19.18
N GLU A 11 19.29 -7.88 -19.34
CA GLU A 11 19.12 -7.23 -20.64
C GLU A 11 20.46 -6.77 -21.22
N ASN A 12 21.53 -6.77 -20.41
CA ASN A 12 22.82 -6.13 -20.69
C ASN A 12 22.63 -4.70 -21.26
N ALA A 13 21.74 -3.94 -20.61
CA ALA A 13 21.30 -2.63 -21.07
C ALA A 13 21.43 -1.59 -19.96
N GLU A 14 21.62 -0.32 -20.31
CA GLU A 14 21.66 0.76 -19.33
C GLU A 14 20.31 0.92 -18.61
N LEU A 15 20.35 1.13 -17.29
CA LEU A 15 19.14 1.46 -16.55
C LEU A 15 18.72 2.89 -16.87
N LEU A 16 17.52 3.04 -17.46
CA LEU A 16 16.90 4.33 -17.73
C LEU A 16 15.72 4.57 -16.79
N ILE A 17 15.73 5.70 -16.08
CA ILE A 17 14.60 6.19 -15.28
C ILE A 17 14.15 7.52 -15.89
N ASN A 18 12.87 7.62 -16.25
CA ASN A 18 12.31 8.77 -16.97
C ASN A 18 13.08 9.13 -18.26
N GLY A 19 13.59 8.12 -18.97
CA GLY A 19 14.36 8.29 -20.20
C GLY A 19 15.80 8.80 -19.99
N LYS A 20 16.26 8.95 -18.75
CA LYS A 20 17.64 9.33 -18.43
C LYS A 20 18.38 8.14 -17.81
N ARG A 21 19.64 7.96 -18.21
CA ARG A 21 20.54 6.99 -17.60
C ARG A 21 20.74 7.27 -16.11
N VAL A 22 20.65 6.22 -15.29
CA VAL A 22 21.02 6.28 -13.89
C VAL A 22 22.54 6.28 -13.79
N GLU A 23 23.09 7.49 -13.68
CA GLU A 23 24.53 7.74 -13.57
C GLU A 23 24.82 8.69 -12.41
N SER A 24 26.03 8.61 -11.86
CA SER A 24 26.54 9.49 -10.83
C SER A 24 28.05 9.64 -11.03
N ASP A 25 28.59 10.78 -10.63
CA ASP A 25 30.01 11.03 -10.75
C ASP A 25 30.57 11.75 -9.53
N TYR A 26 31.86 11.57 -9.30
CA TYR A 26 32.58 12.21 -8.22
C TYR A 26 33.96 12.67 -8.68
N THR A 27 34.25 13.95 -8.46
CA THR A 27 35.56 14.53 -8.74
C THR A 27 36.34 14.64 -7.43
N PHE A 28 37.55 14.09 -7.44
CA PHE A 28 38.43 14.06 -6.29
C PHE A 28 39.88 14.28 -6.73
N THR A 29 40.70 14.68 -5.77
CA THR A 29 42.16 14.68 -5.88
C THR A 29 42.69 13.51 -5.06
N ALA A 30 43.54 12.68 -5.65
CA ALA A 30 44.17 11.59 -4.91
C ALA A 30 45.22 12.16 -3.94
N ASP A 31 45.06 11.86 -2.65
CA ASP A 31 45.93 12.32 -1.57
C ASP A 31 46.89 11.23 -1.06
N SER A 32 46.71 9.99 -1.52
CA SER A 32 47.42 8.81 -1.07
C SER A 32 47.41 7.72 -2.15
N GLU A 33 48.32 6.75 -2.03
CA GLU A 33 48.40 5.60 -2.96
C GLU A 33 47.12 4.74 -2.97
N THR A 34 46.42 4.69 -1.84
CA THR A 34 45.16 3.96 -1.69
C THR A 34 44.14 4.85 -1.02
N MET A 35 43.08 5.18 -1.76
CA MET A 35 41.96 5.96 -1.24
C MET A 35 40.64 5.26 -1.54
N LYS A 36 39.59 5.67 -0.81
CA LYS A 36 38.21 5.25 -1.06
C LYS A 36 37.37 6.48 -1.30
N VAL A 37 36.50 6.40 -2.31
CA VAL A 37 35.51 7.42 -2.62
C VAL A 37 34.14 6.76 -2.63
N GLU A 38 33.12 7.50 -2.21
CA GLU A 38 31.74 7.02 -2.21
C GLU A 38 30.97 7.75 -3.31
N VAL A 39 30.34 7.00 -4.20
CA VAL A 39 29.50 7.52 -5.28
C VAL A 39 28.07 7.01 -5.04
N ALA A 40 27.18 7.93 -4.69
CA ALA A 40 25.79 7.59 -4.39
C ALA A 40 24.92 7.64 -5.65
N PHE A 41 24.04 6.66 -5.79
CA PHE A 41 22.96 6.65 -6.77
C PHE A 41 21.62 6.86 -6.06
N THR A 42 20.76 7.71 -6.60
CA THR A 42 19.40 7.94 -6.06
C THR A 42 18.42 8.00 -7.20
N PHE A 43 17.48 7.05 -7.23
CA PHE A 43 16.46 6.93 -8.26
C PHE A 43 15.26 6.13 -7.73
N ASP A 44 14.13 6.20 -8.44
CA ASP A 44 12.94 5.39 -8.13
C ASP A 44 13.16 3.95 -8.62
N ALA A 45 13.23 3.01 -7.68
CA ALA A 45 13.43 1.59 -7.94
C ALA A 45 12.13 0.76 -7.92
N THR A 46 10.96 1.40 -7.84
CA THR A 46 9.66 0.70 -7.69
C THR A 46 9.38 -0.31 -8.81
N SER A 47 9.92 -0.09 -10.02
CA SER A 47 9.74 -0.99 -11.17
C SER A 47 10.84 -2.05 -11.31
N LEU A 48 11.72 -2.21 -10.31
CA LEU A 48 12.86 -3.12 -10.37
C LEU A 48 12.65 -4.44 -9.65
N ASP A 49 11.46 -4.73 -9.14
CA ASP A 49 11.14 -6.01 -8.50
C ASP A 49 11.61 -7.20 -9.36
N GLY A 50 12.37 -8.10 -8.75
CA GLY A 50 12.94 -9.29 -9.41
C GLY A 50 14.18 -9.03 -10.27
N LYS A 51 14.52 -7.77 -10.57
CA LYS A 51 15.65 -7.43 -11.44
C LYS A 51 16.98 -7.40 -10.70
N GLN A 52 18.06 -7.50 -11.47
CA GLN A 52 19.43 -7.33 -10.99
C GLN A 52 20.08 -6.15 -11.69
N LEU A 53 20.77 -5.33 -10.90
CA LEU A 53 21.59 -4.23 -11.42
C LEU A 53 23.07 -4.51 -11.20
N VAL A 54 23.90 -4.06 -12.14
CA VAL A 54 25.36 -4.08 -12.04
C VAL A 54 25.90 -2.67 -12.23
N THR A 55 26.83 -2.26 -11.38
CA THR A 55 27.48 -0.95 -11.53
C THR A 55 28.64 -1.06 -12.50
N PHE A 56 28.68 -0.16 -13.49
CA PHE A 56 29.83 0.06 -14.36
C PHE A 56 30.50 1.37 -13.97
N GLU A 57 31.82 1.41 -14.08
CA GLU A 57 32.61 2.57 -13.69
C GLU A 57 33.74 2.89 -14.68
N GLU A 58 34.03 4.17 -14.82
CA GLU A 58 35.19 4.70 -15.53
C GLU A 58 35.90 5.75 -14.69
N LEU A 59 37.22 5.66 -14.64
CA LEU A 59 38.07 6.65 -14.00
C LEU A 59 38.80 7.49 -15.04
N TYR A 60 38.72 8.80 -14.88
CA TYR A 60 39.35 9.79 -15.74
C TYR A 60 40.31 10.67 -14.97
N ASP A 61 41.46 10.95 -15.58
CA ASP A 61 42.41 11.96 -15.16
C ASP A 61 42.08 13.29 -15.84
N PHE A 62 41.87 14.32 -15.02
CA PHE A 62 41.52 15.68 -15.44
C PHE A 62 42.67 16.67 -15.13
N SER A 63 43.87 16.18 -14.81
CA SER A 63 45.03 17.01 -14.51
C SER A 63 45.43 17.92 -15.69
N ASN A 64 45.15 17.48 -16.92
CA ASN A 64 45.15 18.33 -18.10
C ASN A 64 43.69 18.70 -18.46
N PRO A 65 43.25 19.96 -18.25
CA PRO A 65 41.86 20.35 -18.49
C PRO A 65 41.48 20.33 -19.98
N ASP A 66 42.45 20.44 -20.89
CA ASP A 66 42.21 20.44 -22.33
C ASP A 66 42.14 19.02 -22.92
N GLU A 67 42.63 18.02 -22.19
CA GLU A 67 42.68 16.63 -22.63
C GLU A 67 42.38 15.66 -21.47
N PRO A 68 41.11 15.49 -21.10
CA PRO A 68 40.72 14.48 -20.12
C PRO A 68 41.07 13.08 -20.62
N LYS A 69 41.78 12.31 -19.80
CA LYS A 69 42.26 10.98 -20.18
C LYS A 69 41.55 9.89 -19.39
N LYS A 70 41.00 8.88 -20.06
CA LYS A 70 40.52 7.66 -19.39
C LYS A 70 41.71 6.86 -18.85
N VAL A 71 41.71 6.58 -17.55
CA VAL A 71 42.77 5.85 -16.84
C VAL A 71 42.46 4.36 -16.78
N THR A 72 41.24 4.01 -16.39
CA THR A 72 40.77 2.62 -16.28
C THR A 72 39.24 2.56 -16.31
N GLU A 73 38.69 1.36 -16.47
CA GLU A 73 37.26 1.09 -16.38
C GLU A 73 37.01 -0.29 -15.77
N HIS A 74 35.85 -0.44 -15.14
CA HIS A 74 35.32 -1.73 -14.71
C HIS A 74 33.92 -1.90 -15.29
N LYS A 75 33.78 -2.82 -16.25
CA LYS A 75 32.55 -3.02 -17.04
C LYS A 75 32.28 -4.52 -17.23
N ASP A 76 32.08 -5.21 -16.12
CA ASP A 76 31.79 -6.64 -16.11
C ASP A 76 30.36 -6.88 -15.60
N ILE A 77 29.47 -7.26 -16.52
CA ILE A 77 28.05 -7.56 -16.21
C ILE A 77 27.90 -8.82 -15.34
N GLU A 78 28.95 -9.65 -15.24
CA GLU A 78 28.96 -10.85 -14.42
C GLU A 78 29.60 -10.65 -13.05
N ASP A 79 30.06 -9.43 -12.72
CA ASP A 79 30.67 -9.12 -11.44
C ASP A 79 29.66 -9.18 -10.28
N LYS A 80 29.70 -10.30 -9.55
CA LYS A 80 28.88 -10.53 -8.35
C LYS A 80 29.18 -9.52 -7.23
N GLY A 81 30.39 -8.99 -7.16
CA GLY A 81 30.79 -7.97 -6.19
C GLY A 81 30.16 -6.60 -6.45
N GLN A 82 29.72 -6.35 -7.68
CA GLN A 82 29.07 -5.11 -8.12
C GLN A 82 27.60 -5.32 -8.54
N THR A 83 27.04 -6.49 -8.24
CA THR A 83 25.64 -6.83 -8.53
C THR A 83 24.76 -6.60 -7.30
N ILE A 84 23.63 -5.92 -7.49
CA ILE A 84 22.54 -5.79 -6.51
C ILE A 84 21.29 -6.49 -7.04
N THR A 85 20.60 -7.25 -6.19
CA THR A 85 19.35 -7.94 -6.54
C THR A 85 18.16 -7.31 -5.82
N PHE A 86 17.17 -6.89 -6.59
CA PHE A 86 15.88 -6.43 -6.08
C PHE A 86 14.98 -7.66 -5.89
N LYS A 87 14.60 -7.94 -4.65
CA LYS A 87 13.73 -9.07 -4.36
C LYS A 87 12.33 -8.78 -4.89
N GLU A 88 11.71 -9.80 -5.49
CA GLU A 88 10.29 -9.73 -5.82
C GLU A 88 9.49 -9.44 -4.55
N LYS A 89 8.51 -8.54 -4.68
CA LYS A 89 7.55 -8.33 -3.62
C LYS A 89 6.77 -9.64 -3.44
N PRO A 90 6.66 -10.18 -2.22
CA PRO A 90 5.87 -11.37 -1.98
C PRO A 90 4.44 -11.11 -2.48
N GLU A 91 3.91 -12.05 -3.26
CA GLU A 91 2.50 -12.04 -3.62
C GLU A 91 1.69 -11.86 -2.35
N LYS A 92 0.84 -10.84 -2.33
CA LYS A 92 -0.13 -10.69 -1.25
C LYS A 92 -0.94 -11.99 -1.28
N PRO A 93 -1.05 -12.73 -0.16
CA PRO A 93 -1.82 -13.97 -0.15
C PRO A 93 -3.18 -13.67 -0.76
N GLU A 94 -3.59 -14.49 -1.73
CA GLU A 94 -4.89 -14.38 -2.36
C GLU A 94 -5.91 -14.22 -1.23
N THR A 95 -6.61 -13.09 -1.20
CA THR A 95 -7.80 -12.99 -0.37
C THR A 95 -8.66 -14.17 -0.78
N PRO A 96 -9.05 -15.05 0.16
CA PRO A 96 -9.94 -16.15 -0.16
C PRO A 96 -11.10 -15.59 -0.98
N PRO A 97 -11.58 -16.29 -2.04
CA PRO A 97 -12.77 -15.84 -2.74
C PRO A 97 -13.80 -15.53 -1.68
N THR A 98 -14.36 -14.31 -1.72
CA THR A 98 -15.49 -13.98 -0.85
C THR A 98 -16.49 -15.11 -1.08
N PRO A 99 -16.84 -15.91 -0.05
CA PRO A 99 -17.68 -17.08 -0.27
C PRO A 99 -18.90 -16.60 -1.03
N GLU A 100 -19.16 -17.20 -2.20
CA GLU A 100 -20.40 -16.94 -2.92
C GLU A 100 -21.52 -17.11 -1.91
N LYS A 101 -22.28 -16.04 -1.70
CA LYS A 101 -23.42 -16.07 -0.79
C LYS A 101 -24.27 -17.25 -1.26
N PRO A 102 -24.48 -18.29 -0.44
CA PRO A 102 -25.33 -19.39 -0.83
C PRO A 102 -26.66 -18.78 -1.28
N ASN A 103 -27.18 -19.21 -2.43
CA ASN A 103 -28.57 -18.94 -2.80
C ASN A 103 -29.45 -19.63 -1.74
N ARG A 104 -29.62 -18.94 -0.62
CA ARG A 104 -30.44 -19.36 0.50
C ARG A 104 -31.88 -19.32 -0.04
N PRO A 105 -32.61 -20.44 -0.06
CA PRO A 105 -34.06 -20.35 -0.13
C PRO A 105 -34.47 -19.38 0.98
N SER A 106 -35.30 -18.39 0.68
CA SER A 106 -35.70 -17.34 1.63
C SER A 106 -36.62 -17.88 2.75
N ASP A 107 -36.32 -19.06 3.31
CA ASP A 107 -36.91 -19.62 4.52
C ASP A 107 -35.89 -19.56 5.65
N SER A 108 -35.40 -18.35 5.94
CA SER A 108 -34.96 -18.06 7.31
C SER A 108 -36.14 -18.36 8.24
N PRO A 109 -35.97 -19.06 9.38
CA PRO A 109 -37.03 -19.12 10.37
C PRO A 109 -37.37 -17.67 10.74
N LYS A 110 -38.60 -17.26 10.43
CA LYS A 110 -39.08 -15.92 10.74
C LYS A 110 -39.43 -15.87 12.22
N THR A 111 -38.41 -15.96 13.09
CA THR A 111 -38.57 -15.70 14.52
C THR A 111 -38.48 -14.19 14.72
N GLY A 112 -39.57 -13.53 14.37
CA GLY A 112 -39.89 -12.17 14.77
C GLY A 112 -41.31 -12.20 15.32
N ASP A 113 -41.47 -11.81 16.59
CA ASP A 113 -42.72 -11.88 17.35
C ASP A 113 -43.93 -11.50 16.49
N SER A 114 -44.89 -12.42 16.37
CA SER A 114 -46.19 -12.17 15.73
C SER A 114 -47.17 -11.45 16.66
N THR A 115 -46.65 -10.79 17.69
CA THR A 115 -47.43 -10.17 18.77
C THR A 115 -48.42 -9.18 18.19
N ASN A 116 -49.72 -9.49 18.32
CA ASN A 116 -50.80 -8.64 17.84
C ASN A 116 -50.91 -7.37 18.69
N VAL A 117 -50.15 -6.34 18.34
CA VAL A 117 -50.11 -5.04 19.04
C VAL A 117 -51.50 -4.42 19.17
N MET A 118 -52.42 -4.70 18.24
CA MET A 118 -53.80 -4.21 18.30
C MET A 118 -54.52 -4.70 19.56
N ALA A 119 -54.25 -5.93 20.02
CA ALA A 119 -54.83 -6.46 21.24
C ALA A 119 -54.40 -5.64 22.48
N PHE A 120 -53.14 -5.22 22.53
CA PHE A 120 -52.62 -4.37 23.60
C PHE A 120 -53.21 -2.95 23.55
N VAL A 121 -53.35 -2.37 22.36
CA VAL A 121 -54.00 -1.06 22.19
C VAL A 121 -55.45 -1.10 22.65
N VAL A 122 -56.21 -2.15 22.29
CA VAL A 122 -57.60 -2.31 22.74
C VAL A 122 -57.66 -2.45 24.27
N MET A 123 -56.78 -3.25 24.88
CA MET A 123 -56.71 -3.37 26.35
C MET A 123 -56.44 -2.02 27.03
N LEU A 124 -55.54 -1.20 26.48
CA LEU A 124 -55.26 0.13 27.02
C LEU A 124 -56.46 1.08 26.91
N LEU A 125 -57.20 1.04 25.79
CA LEU A 125 -58.39 1.88 25.62
C LEU A 125 -59.54 1.47 26.54
N VAL A 126 -59.78 0.16 26.74
CA VAL A 126 -60.81 -0.33 27.65
C VAL A 126 -60.51 0.04 29.10
N SER A 127 -59.25 -0.09 29.53
CA SER A 127 -58.84 0.28 30.89
C SER A 127 -58.97 1.79 31.15
N ALA A 128 -58.53 2.62 30.21
CA ALA A 128 -58.72 4.08 30.29
C ALA A 128 -60.21 4.47 30.30
N GLY A 129 -61.03 3.85 29.44
CA GLY A 129 -62.47 4.06 29.38
C GLY A 129 -63.19 3.65 30.66
N GLY A 130 -62.81 2.52 31.27
CA GLY A 130 -63.34 2.05 32.55
C GLY A 130 -63.03 3.01 33.71
N LEU A 131 -61.79 3.51 33.80
CA LEU A 131 -61.40 4.50 34.80
C LEU A 131 -62.15 5.83 34.62
N ALA A 132 -62.26 6.33 33.38
CA ALA A 132 -63.04 7.53 33.08
C ALA A 132 -64.52 7.35 33.40
N GLY A 133 -65.11 6.20 33.04
CA GLY A 133 -66.50 5.87 33.29
C GLY A 133 -66.83 5.81 34.78
N THR A 134 -66.01 5.12 35.57
CA THR A 134 -66.19 5.02 37.03
C THR A 134 -66.02 6.39 37.71
N TYR A 135 -65.05 7.20 37.27
CA TYR A 135 -64.88 8.57 37.75
C TYR A 135 -66.11 9.45 37.45
N LEU A 136 -66.62 9.42 36.21
CA LEU A 136 -67.80 10.18 35.82
C LEU A 136 -69.07 9.70 36.54
N TYR A 137 -69.23 8.40 36.74
CA TYR A 137 -70.33 7.84 37.52
C TYR A 137 -70.29 8.30 38.99
N LYS A 138 -69.12 8.24 39.63
CA LYS A 138 -68.92 8.74 41.00
C LYS A 138 -69.20 10.24 41.10
N ARG A 139 -68.72 11.03 40.12
CA ARG A 139 -68.97 12.48 40.05
C ARG A 139 -70.46 12.81 39.86
N ARG A 140 -71.20 12.02 39.06
CA ARG A 140 -72.66 12.15 38.90
C ARG A 140 -73.41 11.78 40.16
N LYS A 141 -73.00 10.72 40.88
CA LYS A 141 -73.61 10.31 42.15
C LYS A 141 -73.41 11.35 43.25
N MET A 142 -72.23 11.97 43.35
CA MET A 142 -71.96 13.03 44.33
C MET A 142 -72.73 14.32 44.08
N LYS A 143 -73.19 14.59 42.85
CA LYS A 143 -74.08 15.74 42.56
C LYS A 143 -75.56 15.47 42.86
N LYS A 144 -75.94 14.22 43.18
CA LYS A 144 -77.31 13.80 43.50
C LYS A 144 -77.52 13.47 44.99
N SER A 145 -76.55 13.81 45.84
CA SER A 145 -76.60 13.74 47.31
C SER A 145 -76.28 15.10 47.89
#